data_AF-A0AA97A4W8-F1
#
_entry.id   AF-A0AA97A4W8-F1
#
_cell.length_a   1.000
_cell.length_b   1.000
_cell.length_c   1.000
_cell.angle_alpha   90.00
_cell.angle_beta   90.00
_cell.angle_gamma   90.00
#
_symmetry.space_group_name_H-M   'P 1'
#
loop_
_entity.id
_entity.type
_entity.pdbx_description
1 polymer ?
#
loop_
_entity_poly.entity_id
_entity_poly.type
_entity_poly.pdbx_seq_one_letter_code
_entity_poly.pdbx_strand_id
1 'polypeptide(L)'
;MKIIVLDTETTGMLEKDRICQLSYLVLNEDFEIEEVHNDLCMPPLPISYEAMAIHHITPEMLEGEPSCVQTKAYKRLLELNSPANLMVIQNATFDLGMLSKEGFTLKMNLIDTFRILRAYYPLDGTSFSLQYKRYQWGLYKEEEGLAKKLSITIKAHDALGDVIVLKHLFERLCEEHSMPKMILLCSEPIILSHIPYGKNKGKKFVDVAKSDRQDLHYMLNANGLDADVKASILHALDATKESVTLTIGFGKYAGKTPEEVLEIDRNYLLWMVNKMDNLNAELKEAIEKILVSYP
;
A
#
# COMPACT_ATOMS: atom_id res chain seq x y z
N MET A 1 12.70 22.42 -8.73
CA MET A 1 11.72 21.35 -8.52
C MET A 1 10.67 21.81 -7.52
N LYS A 2 9.40 21.42 -7.67
CA LYS A 2 8.37 21.58 -6.64
C LYS A 2 8.02 20.23 -6.03
N ILE A 3 7.73 20.22 -4.73
CA ILE A 3 7.34 19.04 -3.97
C ILE A 3 5.91 19.23 -3.49
N ILE A 4 5.02 18.33 -3.87
CA ILE A 4 3.59 18.39 -3.57
C ILE A 4 3.30 17.32 -2.52
N VAL A 5 3.00 17.74 -1.29
CA VAL A 5 2.60 16.83 -0.21
C VAL A 5 1.08 16.83 -0.14
N LEU A 6 0.42 15.70 -0.39
CA LEU A 6 -1.01 15.64 -0.68
C LEU A 6 -1.73 14.58 0.16
N ASP A 7 -2.96 14.91 0.54
CA ASP A 7 -3.93 14.02 1.17
C ASP A 7 -5.35 14.33 0.65
N THR A 8 -6.23 13.34 0.66
CA THR A 8 -7.64 13.51 0.28
C THR A 8 -8.58 12.95 1.34
N GLU A 9 -9.67 13.69 1.59
CA GLU A 9 -10.85 13.10 2.24
C GLU A 9 -11.90 12.75 1.19
N THR A 10 -12.64 11.67 1.46
CA THR A 10 -13.51 11.04 0.46
C THR A 10 -14.86 10.65 1.05
N THR A 11 -15.85 10.42 0.18
CA THR A 11 -17.18 9.95 0.59
C THR A 11 -17.17 8.52 1.18
N GLY A 12 -16.06 7.79 1.04
CA GLY A 12 -15.88 6.39 1.44
C GLY A 12 -14.73 5.71 0.69
N MET A 13 -14.59 4.39 0.86
CA MET A 13 -13.44 3.63 0.32
C MET A 13 -13.77 2.78 -0.93
N LEU A 14 -15.00 2.84 -1.44
CA LEU A 14 -15.47 1.99 -2.53
C LEU A 14 -15.20 2.62 -3.91
N GLU A 15 -15.40 1.83 -4.96
CA GLU A 15 -15.20 2.29 -6.35
C GLU A 15 -16.06 3.51 -6.69
N LYS A 16 -17.31 3.55 -6.21
CA LYS A 16 -18.24 4.68 -6.43
C LYS A 16 -17.83 5.98 -5.72
N ASP A 17 -17.03 5.88 -4.66
CA ASP A 17 -16.72 7.00 -3.77
C ASP A 17 -15.81 8.03 -4.44
N ARG A 18 -15.96 9.29 -4.01
CA ARG A 18 -15.36 10.47 -4.62
C ARG A 18 -14.70 11.36 -3.58
N ILE A 19 -13.84 12.27 -4.05
CA ILE A 19 -13.15 13.25 -3.21
C ILE A 19 -14.18 14.27 -2.70
N CYS A 20 -14.14 14.57 -1.39
CA CYS A 20 -14.89 15.67 -0.76
C CYS A 20 -13.97 16.77 -0.19
N GLN A 21 -12.67 16.49 -0.04
CA GLN A 21 -11.65 17.50 0.27
C GLN A 21 -10.34 17.15 -0.43
N LEU A 22 -9.70 18.15 -1.04
CA LEU A 22 -8.38 18.04 -1.64
C LEU A 22 -7.43 19.04 -0.97
N SER A 23 -6.42 18.51 -0.27
CA SER A 23 -5.46 19.34 0.44
C SER A 23 -4.04 18.97 0.07
N TYR A 24 -3.21 20.00 -0.15
CA TYR A 24 -1.79 19.80 -0.37
C TYR A 24 -0.96 21.04 -0.08
N LEU A 25 0.31 20.81 0.23
CA LEU A 25 1.34 21.84 0.32
C LEU A 25 2.20 21.80 -0.93
N VAL A 26 2.61 22.98 -1.41
CA VAL A 26 3.66 23.10 -2.43
C VAL A 26 4.91 23.61 -1.73
N LEU A 27 5.96 22.78 -1.76
CA LEU A 27 7.27 23.09 -1.18
C LEU A 27 8.30 23.38 -2.27
N ASN A 28 9.28 24.22 -1.93
CA ASN A 28 10.52 24.35 -2.69
C ASN A 28 11.53 23.23 -2.33
N GLU A 29 12.74 23.31 -2.90
CA GLU A 29 13.80 22.29 -2.69
C GLU A 29 14.39 22.31 -1.27
N ASP A 30 14.21 23.42 -0.54
CA ASP A 30 14.62 23.59 0.86
C ASP A 30 13.48 23.23 1.84
N PHE A 31 12.42 22.58 1.35
CA PHE A 31 11.20 22.20 2.07
C PHE A 31 10.39 23.36 2.67
N GLU A 32 10.65 24.59 2.22
CA GLU A 32 9.84 25.75 2.60
C GLU A 32 8.50 25.72 1.86
N ILE A 33 7.42 26.04 2.58
CA ILE A 33 6.06 26.09 2.02
C ILE A 33 5.88 27.38 1.23
N GLU A 34 5.56 27.25 -0.05
CA GLU A 34 5.25 28.36 -0.95
C GLU A 34 3.74 28.52 -1.17
N GLU A 35 2.99 27.41 -1.22
CA GLU A 35 1.53 27.42 -1.41
C GLU A 35 0.86 26.42 -0.46
N VAL A 36 -0.35 26.77 -0.01
CA VAL A 36 -1.25 25.92 0.77
C VAL A 36 -2.58 25.84 0.03
N HIS A 37 -3.02 24.63 -0.28
CA HIS A 37 -4.31 24.36 -0.91
C HIS A 37 -5.12 23.46 0.01
N ASN A 38 -6.38 23.82 0.26
CA ASN A 38 -7.28 23.12 1.18
C ASN A 38 -8.73 23.37 0.75
N ASP A 39 -9.12 22.80 -0.39
CA ASP A 39 -10.43 23.04 -0.99
C ASP A 39 -11.38 21.90 -0.61
N LEU A 40 -12.53 22.25 -0.03
CA LEU A 40 -13.69 21.35 0.00
C LEU A 40 -14.27 21.24 -1.42
N CYS A 41 -14.89 20.12 -1.72
CA CYS A 41 -15.55 19.92 -2.99
C CYS A 41 -16.86 19.13 -2.83
N MET A 42 -17.85 19.48 -3.65
CA MET A 42 -19.15 18.82 -3.66
C MET A 42 -19.08 17.56 -4.52
N PRO A 43 -19.13 16.35 -3.93
CA PRO A 43 -19.17 15.10 -4.67
C PRO A 43 -20.58 14.86 -5.28
N PRO A 44 -20.70 14.03 -6.34
CA PRO A 44 -21.98 13.67 -6.95
C PRO A 44 -22.81 12.66 -6.14
N LEU A 45 -22.37 12.31 -4.93
CA LEU A 45 -22.99 11.31 -4.06
C LEU A 45 -22.82 11.70 -2.58
N PRO A 46 -23.70 11.22 -1.69
CA PRO A 46 -23.58 11.49 -0.25
C PRO A 46 -22.31 10.88 0.36
N ILE A 47 -21.76 11.55 1.38
CA ILE A 47 -20.70 11.02 2.24
C ILE A 47 -21.28 9.89 3.12
N SER A 48 -20.55 8.79 3.30
CA SER A 48 -20.93 7.73 4.23
C SER A 48 -20.77 8.16 5.69
N TYR A 49 -21.53 7.56 6.61
CA TYR A 49 -21.38 7.85 8.04
C TYR A 49 -20.02 7.41 8.57
N GLU A 50 -19.44 6.35 8.02
CA GLU A 50 -18.10 5.88 8.35
C GLU A 50 -17.04 6.91 7.99
N ALA A 51 -17.13 7.53 6.81
CA ALA A 51 -16.21 8.58 6.38
C ALA A 51 -16.39 9.85 7.25
N MET A 52 -17.64 10.28 7.49
CA MET A 52 -17.92 11.40 8.40
C MET A 52 -17.39 11.18 9.82
N ALA A 53 -17.45 9.95 10.34
CA ALA A 53 -16.92 9.63 11.66
C ALA A 53 -15.39 9.70 11.74
N ILE A 54 -14.70 9.59 10.59
CA ILE A 54 -13.23 9.70 10.49
C ILE A 54 -12.83 11.17 10.32
N HIS A 55 -13.31 11.83 9.27
CA HIS A 55 -12.80 13.14 8.85
C HIS A 55 -13.66 14.34 9.28
N HIS A 56 -14.84 14.08 9.85
CA HIS A 56 -15.76 15.08 10.40
C HIS A 56 -16.35 16.12 9.42
N ILE A 57 -16.02 16.07 8.12
CA ILE A 57 -16.75 16.80 7.06
C ILE A 57 -18.22 16.35 7.04
N THR A 58 -19.14 17.31 7.11
CA THR A 58 -20.59 17.06 7.01
C THR A 58 -21.16 17.56 5.68
N PRO A 59 -22.35 17.09 5.25
CA PRO A 59 -22.98 17.57 4.02
C PRO A 59 -23.18 19.09 3.98
N GLU A 60 -23.46 19.71 5.13
CA GLU A 60 -23.67 21.16 5.25
C GLU A 60 -22.38 21.95 4.98
N MET A 61 -21.21 21.35 5.26
CA MET A 61 -19.91 21.98 4.94
C MET A 61 -19.63 21.99 3.44
N LEU A 62 -20.25 21.11 2.66
CA LEU A 62 -20.04 20.99 1.22
C LEU A 62 -21.08 21.76 0.40
N GLU A 63 -22.13 22.29 1.03
CA GLU A 63 -23.21 22.97 0.34
C GLU A 63 -22.70 24.23 -0.37
N GLY A 64 -22.87 24.28 -1.69
CA GLY A 64 -22.42 25.39 -2.54
C GLY A 64 -20.96 25.31 -2.98
N GLU A 65 -20.18 24.35 -2.47
CA GLU A 65 -18.82 24.11 -2.94
C GLU A 65 -18.82 23.57 -4.38
N PRO A 66 -17.78 23.88 -5.18
CA PRO A 66 -17.68 23.38 -6.55
C PRO A 66 -17.33 21.88 -6.56
N SER A 67 -17.51 21.21 -7.69
CA SER A 67 -16.96 19.85 -7.87
C SER A 67 -15.43 19.86 -7.81
N CYS A 68 -14.81 18.73 -7.45
CA CYS A 68 -13.34 18.64 -7.27
C CYS A 68 -12.57 19.23 -8.45
N VAL A 69 -12.92 18.87 -9.68
CA VAL A 69 -12.26 19.34 -10.91
C VAL A 69 -12.39 20.84 -11.17
N GLN A 70 -13.37 21.50 -10.54
CA GLN A 70 -13.63 22.94 -10.69
C GLN A 70 -12.90 23.79 -9.64
N THR A 71 -12.45 23.17 -8.54
CA THR A 71 -11.69 23.81 -7.45
C THR A 71 -10.40 24.48 -7.95
N LYS A 72 -9.89 25.44 -7.19
CA LYS A 72 -8.60 26.08 -7.50
C LYS A 72 -7.45 25.12 -7.22
N ALA A 73 -7.54 24.37 -6.12
CA ALA A 73 -6.59 23.34 -5.74
C ALA A 73 -6.39 22.31 -6.87
N TYR A 74 -7.45 21.77 -7.45
CA TYR A 74 -7.32 20.77 -8.51
C TYR A 74 -6.70 21.34 -9.80
N LYS A 75 -7.13 22.54 -10.22
CA LYS A 75 -6.56 23.20 -11.40
C LYS A 75 -5.07 23.48 -11.22
N ARG A 76 -4.68 23.95 -10.03
CA ARG A 76 -3.27 24.19 -9.71
C ARG A 76 -2.47 22.88 -9.64
N LEU A 77 -3.05 21.80 -9.14
CA LEU A 77 -2.43 20.48 -9.13
C LEU A 77 -2.13 19.98 -10.55
N LEU A 78 -3.04 20.22 -11.51
CA LEU A 78 -2.81 19.91 -12.93
C LEU A 78 -1.64 20.70 -13.53
N GLU A 79 -1.51 21.99 -13.21
CA GLU A 79 -0.40 22.83 -13.67
C GLU A 79 0.95 22.34 -13.14
N LEU A 80 0.98 21.86 -11.89
CA LEU A 80 2.18 21.32 -11.23
C LEU A 80 2.54 19.91 -11.71
N ASN A 81 1.63 19.20 -12.40
CA ASN A 81 1.80 17.80 -12.76
C ASN A 81 2.76 17.58 -13.94
N SER A 82 4.06 17.66 -13.65
CA SER A 82 5.14 17.46 -14.61
C SER A 82 6.24 16.54 -14.07
N PRO A 83 7.01 15.84 -14.92
CA PRO A 83 8.13 14.99 -14.48
C PRO A 83 9.26 15.71 -13.74
N ALA A 84 9.28 17.05 -13.78
CA ALA A 84 10.24 17.88 -13.05
C ALA A 84 9.87 18.10 -11.57
N ASN A 85 8.67 17.67 -11.17
CA ASN A 85 8.15 17.80 -9.81
C ASN A 85 8.00 16.43 -9.13
N LEU A 86 7.78 16.48 -7.82
CA LEU A 86 7.66 15.33 -6.94
C LEU A 86 6.32 15.40 -6.20
N MET A 87 5.60 14.29 -6.15
CA MET A 87 4.44 14.07 -5.31
C MET A 87 4.81 13.18 -4.14
N VAL A 88 4.39 13.56 -2.94
CA VAL A 88 4.58 12.82 -1.69
C VAL A 88 3.21 12.52 -1.10
N ILE A 89 2.89 11.24 -0.97
CA ILE A 89 1.62 10.76 -0.38
C ILE A 89 1.94 9.63 0.61
N GLN A 90 1.11 9.46 1.62
CA GLN A 90 1.14 8.26 2.46
C GLN A 90 0.16 7.23 1.90
N ASN A 91 0.64 6.03 1.52
CA ASN A 91 -0.20 4.98 0.94
C ASN A 91 -0.88 5.43 -0.38
N ALA A 92 -0.03 5.86 -1.33
CA ALA A 92 -0.41 6.60 -2.53
C ALA A 92 -1.44 5.91 -3.44
N THR A 93 -1.56 4.59 -3.37
CA THR A 93 -2.52 3.83 -4.18
C THR A 93 -3.95 4.33 -3.99
N PHE A 94 -4.31 4.73 -2.77
CA PHE A 94 -5.66 5.19 -2.45
C PHE A 94 -5.95 6.57 -3.07
N ASP A 95 -5.18 7.60 -2.70
CA ASP A 95 -5.37 8.97 -3.18
C ASP A 95 -5.21 9.07 -4.70
N LEU A 96 -4.23 8.37 -5.29
CA LEU A 96 -4.07 8.34 -6.74
C LEU A 96 -5.26 7.65 -7.42
N GLY A 97 -5.84 6.63 -6.79
CA GLY A 97 -7.07 6.00 -7.25
C GLY A 97 -8.25 6.98 -7.25
N MET A 98 -8.39 7.78 -6.18
CA MET A 98 -9.44 8.79 -6.07
C MET A 98 -9.24 9.94 -7.06
N LEU A 99 -8.02 10.46 -7.17
CA LEU A 99 -7.64 11.47 -8.16
C LEU A 99 -7.88 10.98 -9.60
N SER A 100 -7.60 9.70 -9.89
CA SER A 100 -7.88 9.12 -11.20
C SER A 100 -9.37 9.10 -11.55
N LYS A 101 -10.28 8.93 -10.57
CA LYS A 101 -11.73 9.03 -10.79
C LYS A 101 -12.17 10.45 -11.16
N GLU A 102 -11.41 11.45 -10.71
CA GLU A 102 -11.58 12.86 -11.08
C GLU A 102 -10.80 13.23 -12.36
N GLY A 103 -10.23 12.27 -13.08
CA GLY A 103 -9.54 12.49 -14.36
C GLY A 103 -8.07 12.90 -14.25
N PHE A 104 -7.45 12.78 -13.08
CA PHE A 104 -6.04 13.09 -12.89
C PHE A 104 -5.17 11.84 -13.16
N THR A 105 -4.14 11.98 -14.00
CA THR A 105 -3.11 10.96 -14.20
C THR A 105 -1.76 11.51 -13.77
N LEU A 106 -1.11 10.85 -12.81
CA LEU A 106 0.18 11.30 -12.27
C LEU A 106 1.28 11.29 -13.34
N LYS A 107 1.98 12.41 -13.48
CA LYS A 107 3.18 12.59 -14.32
C LYS A 107 4.42 12.97 -13.51
N MET A 108 4.23 13.35 -12.25
CA MET A 108 5.31 13.67 -11.31
C MET A 108 6.01 12.39 -10.85
N ASN A 109 7.23 12.55 -10.33
CA ASN A 109 7.84 11.48 -9.54
C ASN A 109 7.01 11.25 -8.28
N LEU A 110 7.08 10.04 -7.72
CA LEU A 110 6.29 9.66 -6.54
C LEU A 110 7.19 9.18 -5.41
N ILE A 111 6.93 9.68 -4.21
CA ILE A 111 7.35 9.06 -2.97
C ILE A 111 6.09 8.67 -2.19
N ASP A 112 5.90 7.36 -2.03
CA ASP A 112 4.94 6.80 -1.09
C ASP A 112 5.63 6.53 0.24
N THR A 113 5.40 7.40 1.22
CA THR A 113 6.06 7.32 2.54
C THR A 113 5.71 6.04 3.30
N PHE A 114 4.54 5.43 3.05
CA PHE A 114 4.21 4.12 3.60
C PHE A 114 5.17 3.04 3.08
N ARG A 115 5.48 3.07 1.79
CA ARG A 115 6.43 2.13 1.17
C ARG A 115 7.85 2.37 1.66
N ILE A 116 8.26 3.63 1.83
CA ILE A 116 9.57 3.97 2.43
C ILE A 116 9.67 3.38 3.85
N LEU A 117 8.63 3.57 4.67
CA LEU A 117 8.59 3.03 6.03
C LEU A 117 8.71 1.50 6.05
N ARG A 118 7.98 0.81 5.16
CA ARG A 118 8.05 -0.67 5.03
C ARG A 118 9.44 -1.17 4.61
N ALA A 119 10.16 -0.41 3.79
CA ALA A 119 11.45 -0.82 3.27
C ALA A 119 12.59 -0.65 4.28
N TYR A 120 12.59 0.47 5.01
CA TYR A 120 13.73 0.83 5.86
C TYR A 120 13.53 0.54 7.34
N TYR A 121 12.29 0.45 7.83
CA TYR A 121 12.03 0.33 9.25
C TYR A 121 11.37 -1.03 9.58
N PRO A 122 11.73 -1.65 10.71
CA PRO A 122 11.14 -2.92 11.12
C PRO A 122 9.70 -2.73 11.63
N LEU A 123 8.81 -3.68 11.31
CA LEU A 123 7.44 -3.78 11.84
C LEU A 123 7.43 -4.50 13.20
N ASP A 124 8.36 -4.17 14.11
CA ASP A 124 8.52 -4.84 15.41
C ASP A 124 7.48 -4.33 16.43
N GLY A 125 6.25 -4.82 16.33
CA GLY A 125 5.14 -4.41 17.20
C GLY A 125 4.66 -2.97 16.99
N THR A 126 5.08 -2.32 15.89
CA THR A 126 4.73 -0.93 15.55
C THR A 126 3.74 -0.85 14.39
N SER A 127 3.33 0.37 14.05
CA SER A 127 2.51 0.67 12.86
C SER A 127 3.23 1.65 11.95
N PHE A 128 2.95 1.57 10.65
CA PHE A 128 3.38 2.54 9.65
C PHE A 128 2.28 3.53 9.26
N SER A 129 1.14 3.54 9.96
CA SER A 129 0.12 4.58 9.76
C SER A 129 0.68 5.97 10.11
N LEU A 130 0.24 6.98 9.38
CA LEU A 130 0.72 8.36 9.53
C LEU A 130 0.55 8.85 10.97
N GLN A 131 -0.64 8.68 11.55
CA GLN A 131 -0.92 9.09 12.94
C GLN A 131 -0.09 8.31 13.97
N TYR A 132 0.23 7.04 13.73
CA TYR A 132 1.12 6.32 14.65
C TYR A 132 2.54 6.91 14.59
N LYS A 133 3.05 7.18 13.39
CA LYS A 133 4.37 7.78 13.19
C LYS A 133 4.45 9.21 13.70
N ARG A 134 3.38 9.98 13.56
CA ARG A 134 3.20 11.30 14.17
C ARG A 134 3.57 11.30 15.64
N TYR A 135 3.01 10.37 16.42
CA TYR A 135 3.29 10.26 17.85
C TYR A 135 4.62 9.58 18.14
N GLN A 136 4.93 8.47 17.44
CA GLN A 136 6.15 7.69 17.67
C GLN A 136 7.41 8.53 17.47
N TRP A 137 7.43 9.40 16.46
CA TRP A 137 8.59 10.21 16.11
C TRP A 137 8.51 11.65 16.62
N GLY A 138 7.44 11.99 17.35
CA GLY A 138 7.28 13.31 17.95
C GLY A 138 6.96 14.44 16.96
N LEU A 139 6.49 14.11 15.75
CA LEU A 139 6.19 15.09 14.69
C LEU A 139 5.11 16.09 15.13
N TYR A 140 4.20 15.67 16.02
CA TYR A 140 3.16 16.53 16.59
C TYR A 140 3.68 17.77 17.33
N LYS A 141 4.96 17.78 17.72
CA LYS A 141 5.57 18.92 18.43
C LYS A 141 5.89 20.09 17.49
N GLU A 142 5.99 19.84 16.19
CA GLU A 142 6.36 20.84 15.19
C GLU A 142 5.13 21.54 14.59
N GLU A 143 3.97 20.90 14.68
CA GLU A 143 2.69 21.35 14.11
C GLU A 143 2.27 22.74 14.60
N GLU A 144 2.34 23.02 15.90
CA GLU A 144 1.88 24.29 16.47
C GLU A 144 2.70 25.48 15.95
N GLY A 145 4.01 25.29 15.78
CA GLY A 145 4.90 26.30 15.22
C GLY A 145 4.54 26.61 13.77
N LEU A 146 4.28 25.57 12.98
CA LEU A 146 3.91 25.71 11.58
C LEU A 146 2.51 26.33 11.42
N ALA A 147 1.54 25.90 12.22
CA ALA A 147 0.18 26.45 12.25
C ALA A 147 0.20 27.97 12.48
N LYS A 148 1.00 28.42 13.47
CA LYS A 148 1.19 29.84 13.77
C LYS A 148 1.83 30.59 12.61
N LYS A 149 2.88 30.02 12.00
CA LYS A 149 3.59 30.64 10.86
C LYS A 149 2.67 30.82 9.65
N LEU A 150 1.80 29.85 9.39
CA LEU A 150 0.89 29.85 8.24
C LEU A 150 -0.48 30.49 8.53
N SER A 151 -0.74 30.88 9.80
CA SER A 151 -2.05 31.36 10.26
C SER A 151 -3.20 30.40 9.92
N ILE A 152 -2.96 29.09 10.05
CA ILE A 152 -3.94 28.02 9.82
C ILE A 152 -4.33 27.33 11.12
N THR A 153 -5.54 26.78 11.17
CA THR A 153 -5.98 25.91 12.27
C THR A 153 -5.76 24.46 11.88
N ILE A 154 -4.94 23.73 12.63
CA ILE A 154 -4.74 22.29 12.42
C ILE A 154 -5.78 21.53 13.25
N LYS A 155 -6.63 20.76 12.59
CA LYS A 155 -7.46 19.72 13.22
C LYS A 155 -6.89 18.36 12.84
N ALA A 156 -6.88 17.42 13.78
CA ALA A 156 -6.51 16.03 13.46
C ALA A 156 -7.64 15.40 12.63
N HIS A 157 -7.28 14.57 11.64
CA HIS A 157 -8.24 13.96 10.70
C HIS A 157 -9.00 15.00 9.86
N ASP A 158 -8.27 16.02 9.42
CA ASP A 158 -8.65 16.95 8.36
C ASP A 158 -7.50 16.85 7.34
N ALA A 159 -7.79 16.80 6.03
CA ALA A 159 -6.77 16.53 5.01
C ALA A 159 -5.55 17.47 5.14
N LEU A 160 -5.77 18.75 5.47
CA LEU A 160 -4.67 19.69 5.69
C LEU A 160 -3.80 19.34 6.91
N GLY A 161 -4.43 18.86 7.99
CA GLY A 161 -3.71 18.41 9.17
C GLY A 161 -2.82 17.21 8.86
N ASP A 162 -3.33 16.24 8.10
CA ASP A 162 -2.58 15.05 7.72
C ASP A 162 -1.47 15.39 6.71
N VAL A 163 -1.69 16.32 5.78
CA VAL A 163 -0.63 16.86 4.90
C VAL A 163 0.52 17.48 5.70
N ILE A 164 0.23 18.20 6.79
CA ILE A 164 1.28 18.82 7.63
C ILE A 164 2.09 17.74 8.34
N VAL A 165 1.43 16.74 8.92
CA VAL A 165 2.12 15.59 9.53
C VAL A 165 2.97 14.87 8.50
N LEU A 166 2.44 14.67 7.29
CA LEU A 166 3.12 14.01 6.20
C LEU A 166 4.34 14.81 5.72
N LYS A 167 4.28 16.14 5.70
CA LYS A 167 5.45 17.00 5.44
C LYS A 167 6.56 16.71 6.44
N HIS A 168 6.26 16.76 7.74
CA HIS A 168 7.27 16.51 8.78
C HIS A 168 7.81 15.08 8.72
N LEU A 169 6.96 14.10 8.39
CA LEU A 169 7.39 12.73 8.15
C LEU A 169 8.37 12.65 6.97
N PHE A 170 8.04 13.30 5.86
CA PHE A 170 8.86 13.32 4.66
C PHE A 170 10.22 14.01 4.90
N GLU A 171 10.24 15.15 5.61
CA GLU A 171 11.48 15.82 6.01
C GLU A 171 12.36 14.90 6.86
N ARG A 172 11.78 14.23 7.87
CA ARG A 172 12.51 13.27 8.70
C ARG A 172 13.08 12.11 7.87
N LEU A 173 12.32 11.58 6.90
CA LEU A 173 12.83 10.55 6.00
C LEU A 173 13.97 11.06 5.12
N CYS A 174 13.95 12.34 4.72
CA CYS A 174 15.02 12.96 3.94
C CYS A 174 16.31 13.19 4.74
N GLU A 175 16.25 13.29 6.07
CA GLU A 175 17.44 13.33 6.93
C GLU A 175 18.25 12.02 6.85
N GLU A 176 17.58 10.89 6.63
CA GLU A 176 18.19 9.55 6.63
C GLU A 176 18.37 8.97 5.22
N HIS A 177 17.57 9.40 4.24
CA HIS A 177 17.49 8.79 2.92
C HIS A 177 17.42 9.84 1.79
N SER A 178 18.11 9.61 0.69
CA SER A 178 18.05 10.52 -0.47
C SER A 178 16.75 10.36 -1.26
N MET A 179 16.18 11.48 -1.73
CA MET A 179 14.98 11.48 -2.57
C MET A 179 15.10 10.57 -3.81
N PRO A 180 16.21 10.57 -4.60
CA PRO A 180 16.32 9.68 -5.75
C PRO A 180 16.21 8.19 -5.39
N LYS A 181 16.74 7.79 -4.23
CA LYS A 181 16.64 6.40 -3.75
C LYS A 181 15.21 6.06 -3.32
N MET A 182 14.52 7.00 -2.67
CA MET A 182 13.11 6.82 -2.29
C MET A 182 12.18 6.74 -3.51
N ILE A 183 12.42 7.55 -4.54
CA ILE A 183 11.69 7.50 -5.81
C ILE A 183 11.88 6.14 -6.49
N LEU A 184 13.13 5.68 -6.62
CA LEU A 184 13.43 4.39 -7.23
C LEU A 184 12.73 3.25 -6.48
N LEU A 185 12.79 3.27 -5.14
CA LEU A 185 12.14 2.30 -4.28
C LEU A 185 10.60 2.30 -4.45
N CYS A 186 10.01 3.45 -4.76
CA CYS A 186 8.58 3.55 -5.06
C CYS A 186 8.23 3.11 -6.50
N SER A 187 9.21 2.89 -7.38
CA SER A 187 8.98 2.45 -8.76
C SER A 187 9.06 0.94 -8.97
N GLU A 188 9.60 0.19 -8.00
CA GLU A 188 9.79 -1.26 -8.09
C GLU A 188 9.16 -1.98 -6.88
N PRO A 189 8.70 -3.24 -7.01
CA PRO A 189 8.24 -4.02 -5.87
C PRO A 189 9.33 -4.18 -4.80
N ILE A 190 8.96 -4.00 -3.54
CA ILE A 190 9.85 -4.14 -2.39
C ILE A 190 9.70 -5.54 -1.82
N ILE A 191 10.83 -6.21 -1.55
CA ILE A 191 10.84 -7.47 -0.82
C ILE A 191 10.79 -7.19 0.69
N LEU A 192 9.61 -7.39 1.26
CA LEU A 192 9.34 -7.27 2.68
C LEU A 192 9.87 -8.51 3.41
N SER A 193 10.41 -8.29 4.60
CA SER A 193 10.90 -9.37 5.45
C SER A 193 9.78 -10.07 6.21
N HIS A 194 8.77 -9.32 6.68
CA HIS A 194 7.71 -9.80 7.56
C HIS A 194 6.32 -9.65 6.96
N ILE A 195 5.43 -10.59 7.30
CA ILE A 195 4.05 -10.63 6.84
C ILE A 195 3.24 -9.52 7.56
N PRO A 196 2.58 -8.61 6.83
CA PRO A 196 1.90 -7.47 7.46
C PRO A 196 0.52 -7.78 8.05
N TYR A 197 -0.15 -8.86 7.64
CA TYR A 197 -1.52 -9.20 8.06
C TYR A 197 -1.82 -10.71 7.99
N GLY A 198 -3.02 -11.10 8.42
CA GLY A 198 -3.48 -12.49 8.36
C GLY A 198 -2.94 -13.35 9.50
N LYS A 199 -3.11 -14.68 9.37
CA LYS A 199 -2.78 -15.69 10.38
C LYS A 199 -1.32 -15.60 10.84
N ASN A 200 -0.41 -15.33 9.90
CA ASN A 200 1.02 -15.30 10.15
C ASN A 200 1.59 -13.87 10.27
N LYS A 201 0.75 -12.88 10.60
CA LYS A 201 1.18 -11.48 10.83
C LYS A 201 2.38 -11.40 11.77
N GLY A 202 3.37 -10.60 11.38
CA GLY A 202 4.59 -10.36 12.14
C GLY A 202 5.66 -11.45 12.00
N LYS A 203 5.39 -12.57 11.34
CA LYS A 203 6.41 -13.61 11.05
C LYS A 203 7.15 -13.28 9.76
N LYS A 204 8.37 -13.80 9.62
CA LYS A 204 9.14 -13.65 8.36
C LYS A 204 8.53 -14.49 7.24
N PHE A 205 8.49 -13.95 6.03
CA PHE A 205 8.02 -14.71 4.86
C PHE A 205 8.81 -16.01 4.66
N VAL A 206 10.13 -15.98 4.81
CA VAL A 206 11.01 -17.16 4.66
C VAL A 206 10.75 -18.25 5.70
N ASP A 207 10.37 -17.88 6.93
CA ASP A 207 10.08 -18.85 7.99
C ASP A 207 8.72 -19.51 7.75
N VAL A 208 7.74 -18.74 7.28
CA VAL A 208 6.41 -19.24 6.92
C VAL A 208 6.48 -20.07 5.64
N ALA A 209 7.31 -19.72 4.67
CA ALA A 209 7.53 -20.52 3.46
C ALA A 209 8.08 -21.92 3.75
N LYS A 210 8.75 -22.10 4.90
CA LYS A 210 9.24 -23.41 5.39
C LYS A 210 8.23 -24.16 6.25
N SER A 211 7.48 -23.44 7.10
CA SER A 211 6.63 -24.06 8.13
C SER A 211 5.14 -24.12 7.79
N ASP A 212 4.63 -23.20 6.96
CA ASP A 212 3.22 -23.07 6.59
C ASP A 212 3.10 -22.55 5.14
N ARG A 213 3.80 -23.22 4.22
CA ARG A 213 3.92 -22.82 2.81
C ARG A 213 2.58 -22.66 2.09
N GLN A 214 1.60 -23.48 2.46
CA GLN A 214 0.26 -23.46 1.87
C GLN A 214 -0.50 -22.16 2.19
N ASP A 215 -0.25 -21.55 3.37
CA ASP A 215 -0.82 -20.24 3.73
C ASP A 215 -0.34 -19.14 2.77
N LEU A 216 0.93 -19.17 2.37
CA LEU A 216 1.47 -18.22 1.39
C LEU A 216 0.85 -18.40 0.00
N HIS A 217 0.66 -19.66 -0.44
CA HIS A 217 -0.05 -19.95 -1.70
C HIS A 217 -1.52 -19.52 -1.64
N TYR A 218 -2.17 -19.65 -0.49
CA TYR A 218 -3.52 -19.12 -0.27
C TYR A 218 -3.54 -17.59 -0.38
N MET A 219 -2.57 -16.91 0.26
CA MET A 219 -2.44 -15.45 0.18
C MET A 219 -2.23 -14.97 -1.26
N LEU A 220 -1.46 -15.68 -2.10
CA LEU A 220 -1.26 -15.33 -3.51
C LEU A 220 -2.55 -15.27 -4.33
N ASN A 221 -3.57 -16.03 -3.93
CA ASN A 221 -4.87 -16.09 -4.59
C ASN A 221 -5.88 -15.07 -4.03
N ALA A 222 -5.50 -14.25 -3.06
CA ALA A 222 -6.37 -13.22 -2.52
C ALA A 222 -6.59 -12.08 -3.53
N ASN A 223 -7.85 -11.68 -3.72
CA ASN A 223 -8.18 -10.51 -4.55
C ASN A 223 -7.62 -9.22 -3.91
N GLY A 224 -7.00 -8.37 -4.74
CA GLY A 224 -6.44 -7.10 -4.28
C GLY A 224 -5.16 -7.22 -3.47
N LEU A 225 -4.40 -8.32 -3.62
CA LEU A 225 -3.14 -8.52 -2.93
C LEU A 225 -2.14 -7.39 -3.25
N ASP A 226 -1.61 -6.76 -2.19
CA ASP A 226 -0.55 -5.76 -2.27
C ASP A 226 0.67 -6.29 -3.06
N ALA A 227 1.17 -5.48 -3.99
CA ALA A 227 2.23 -5.90 -4.92
C ALA A 227 3.55 -6.24 -4.21
N ASP A 228 3.89 -5.50 -3.14
CA ASP A 228 5.10 -5.77 -2.34
C ASP A 228 4.94 -7.08 -1.57
N VAL A 229 3.77 -7.34 -0.98
CA VAL A 229 3.45 -8.64 -0.36
C VAL A 229 3.52 -9.77 -1.37
N LYS A 230 2.94 -9.61 -2.57
CA LYS A 230 3.01 -10.62 -3.63
C LYS A 230 4.46 -10.94 -4.00
N ALA A 231 5.28 -9.93 -4.26
CA ALA A 231 6.69 -10.10 -4.58
C ALA A 231 7.46 -10.79 -3.44
N SER A 232 7.15 -10.42 -2.20
CA SER A 232 7.77 -11.01 -1.00
C SER A 232 7.43 -12.48 -0.83
N ILE A 233 6.18 -12.86 -1.06
CA ILE A 233 5.75 -14.27 -1.05
C ILE A 233 6.51 -15.06 -2.12
N LEU A 234 6.47 -14.60 -3.37
CA LEU A 234 7.12 -15.29 -4.49
C LEU A 234 8.62 -15.47 -4.24
N HIS A 235 9.28 -14.41 -3.75
CA HIS A 235 10.69 -14.47 -3.37
C HIS A 235 10.96 -15.50 -2.28
N ALA A 236 10.16 -15.52 -1.20
CA ALA A 236 10.35 -16.46 -0.10
C ALA A 236 10.07 -17.90 -0.50
N LEU A 237 9.06 -18.14 -1.35
CA LEU A 237 8.77 -19.45 -1.91
C LEU A 237 9.96 -19.96 -2.74
N ASP A 238 10.47 -19.15 -3.66
CA ASP A 238 11.62 -19.52 -4.50
C ASP A 238 12.89 -19.75 -3.66
N ALA A 239 13.20 -18.86 -2.72
CA ALA A 239 14.38 -18.96 -1.85
C ALA A 239 14.38 -20.21 -0.94
N THR A 240 13.23 -20.84 -0.74
CA THR A 240 13.08 -22.00 0.16
C THR A 240 12.75 -23.30 -0.57
N LYS A 241 12.56 -23.26 -1.90
CA LYS A 241 12.08 -24.39 -2.72
C LYS A 241 12.91 -25.67 -2.57
N GLU A 242 14.23 -25.54 -2.42
CA GLU A 242 15.13 -26.70 -2.29
C GLU A 242 15.22 -27.24 -0.85
N SER A 243 14.75 -26.47 0.13
CA SER A 243 14.88 -26.78 1.56
C SER A 243 13.63 -27.40 2.18
N VAL A 244 12.54 -27.51 1.42
CA VAL A 244 11.23 -27.94 1.90
C VAL A 244 10.79 -29.20 1.17
N THR A 245 10.37 -30.21 1.93
CA THR A 245 9.70 -31.39 1.39
C THR A 245 8.24 -31.04 1.12
N LEU A 246 7.83 -31.08 -0.15
CA LEU A 246 6.44 -30.84 -0.54
C LEU A 246 5.59 -32.06 -0.19
N THR A 247 4.45 -31.81 0.45
CA THR A 247 3.46 -32.84 0.78
C THR A 247 2.11 -32.50 0.18
N ILE A 248 1.29 -33.52 -0.06
CA ILE A 248 -0.09 -33.36 -0.52
C ILE A 248 -0.93 -32.91 0.68
N GLY A 249 -1.50 -31.72 0.65
CA GLY A 249 -2.22 -31.13 1.80
C GLY A 249 -3.68 -31.59 1.98
N PHE A 250 -4.20 -32.47 1.12
CA PHE A 250 -5.63 -32.78 1.06
C PHE A 250 -5.92 -34.20 0.53
N GLY A 251 -7.17 -34.64 0.66
CA GLY A 251 -7.66 -35.88 0.08
C GLY A 251 -7.13 -37.15 0.75
N LYS A 252 -7.17 -38.28 0.02
CA LYS A 252 -6.86 -39.63 0.52
C LYS A 252 -5.44 -39.75 1.09
N TYR A 253 -4.50 -38.99 0.54
CA TYR A 253 -3.07 -39.05 0.88
C TYR A 253 -2.56 -37.76 1.53
N ALA A 254 -3.44 -37.04 2.23
CA ALA A 254 -3.06 -35.84 2.96
C ALA A 254 -1.87 -36.11 3.92
N GLY A 255 -0.84 -35.27 3.86
CA GLY A 255 0.38 -35.35 4.65
C GLY A 255 1.53 -36.17 4.01
N LYS A 256 1.29 -36.89 2.92
CA LYS A 256 2.33 -37.68 2.23
C LYS A 256 3.07 -36.90 1.15
N THR A 257 4.31 -37.27 0.85
CA THR A 257 5.05 -36.70 -0.29
C THR A 257 4.56 -37.30 -1.61
N PRO A 258 4.73 -36.61 -2.75
CA PRO A 258 4.48 -37.19 -4.06
C PRO A 258 5.21 -38.52 -4.30
N GLU A 259 6.44 -38.68 -3.83
CA GLU A 259 7.21 -39.93 -3.92
C GLU A 259 6.54 -41.07 -3.14
N GLU A 260 6.15 -40.83 -1.89
CA GLU A 260 5.44 -41.82 -1.08
C GLU A 260 4.11 -42.24 -1.73
N VAL A 261 3.42 -41.30 -2.38
CA VAL A 261 2.16 -41.61 -3.07
C VAL A 261 2.41 -42.31 -4.41
N LEU A 262 3.51 -42.04 -5.10
CA LEU A 262 3.88 -42.74 -6.33
C LEU A 262 4.02 -44.25 -6.08
N GLU A 263 4.63 -44.63 -4.96
CA GLU A 263 4.82 -46.03 -4.56
C GLU A 263 3.49 -46.75 -4.24
N ILE A 264 2.46 -46.01 -3.81
CA ILE A 264 1.18 -46.56 -3.35
C ILE A 264 0.10 -46.50 -4.45
N ASP A 265 -0.02 -45.38 -5.15
CA ASP A 265 -1.13 -45.06 -6.05
C ASP A 265 -0.73 -43.99 -7.09
N ARG A 266 0.05 -44.39 -8.09
CA ARG A 266 0.45 -43.54 -9.23
C ARG A 266 -0.73 -42.90 -9.96
N ASN A 267 -1.88 -43.59 -10.03
CA ASN A 267 -3.07 -43.07 -10.72
C ASN A 267 -3.66 -41.85 -10.01
N TYR A 268 -3.54 -41.79 -8.68
CA TYR A 268 -3.96 -40.60 -7.92
C TYR A 268 -3.14 -39.37 -8.33
N LEU A 269 -1.82 -39.49 -8.48
CA LEU A 269 -0.95 -38.40 -8.95
C LEU A 269 -1.27 -37.95 -10.37
N LEU A 270 -1.49 -38.91 -11.29
CA LEU A 270 -1.92 -38.60 -12.65
C LEU A 270 -3.28 -37.88 -12.67
N TRP A 271 -4.22 -38.29 -11.83
CA TRP A 271 -5.50 -37.61 -11.70
C TRP A 271 -5.32 -36.18 -11.18
N MET A 272 -4.49 -35.97 -10.16
CA MET A 272 -4.22 -34.63 -9.62
C MET A 272 -3.71 -33.68 -10.71
N VAL A 273 -2.68 -34.07 -11.46
CA VAL A 273 -2.06 -33.21 -12.48
C VAL A 273 -3.00 -32.93 -13.65
N ASN A 274 -3.82 -33.91 -14.06
CA ASN A 274 -4.65 -33.82 -15.27
C ASN A 274 -6.08 -33.33 -15.03
N LYS A 275 -6.59 -33.40 -13.78
CA LYS A 275 -8.00 -33.15 -13.47
C LYS A 275 -8.24 -32.14 -12.35
N MET A 276 -7.21 -31.76 -11.57
CA MET A 276 -7.38 -30.70 -10.57
C MET A 276 -6.98 -29.34 -11.14
N ASP A 277 -7.97 -28.47 -11.30
CA ASP A 277 -7.76 -27.11 -11.80
C ASP A 277 -7.06 -26.20 -10.77
N ASN A 278 -7.21 -26.48 -9.48
CA ASN A 278 -6.69 -25.67 -8.38
C ASN A 278 -5.45 -26.28 -7.70
N LEU A 279 -4.74 -27.18 -8.38
CA LEU A 279 -3.50 -27.72 -7.84
C LEU A 279 -2.43 -26.63 -7.82
N ASN A 280 -1.82 -26.42 -6.66
CA ASN A 280 -0.67 -25.52 -6.51
C ASN A 280 0.38 -25.86 -7.59
N ALA A 281 0.79 -24.86 -8.38
CA ALA A 281 1.74 -25.01 -9.48
C ALA A 281 3.05 -25.69 -9.06
N GLU A 282 3.55 -25.39 -7.86
CA GLU A 282 4.78 -25.98 -7.35
C GLU A 282 4.62 -27.48 -7.02
N LEU A 283 3.50 -27.84 -6.39
CA LEU A 283 3.18 -29.25 -6.13
C LEU A 283 2.92 -30.00 -7.45
N LYS A 284 2.29 -29.35 -8.43
CA LYS A 284 2.07 -29.90 -9.76
C LYS A 284 3.40 -30.21 -10.45
N GLU A 285 4.33 -29.26 -10.47
CA GLU A 285 5.66 -29.44 -11.06
C GLU A 285 6.43 -30.57 -10.37
N ALA A 286 6.38 -30.63 -9.04
CA ALA A 286 7.00 -31.71 -8.27
C ALA A 286 6.44 -33.09 -8.65
N ILE A 287 5.11 -33.22 -8.75
CA ILE A 287 4.45 -34.46 -9.16
C ILE A 287 4.81 -34.83 -10.59
N GLU A 288 4.76 -33.89 -11.53
CA GLU A 288 5.11 -34.09 -12.95
C GLU A 288 6.56 -34.59 -13.09
N LYS A 289 7.51 -33.97 -12.39
CA LYS A 289 8.92 -34.36 -12.40
C LYS A 289 9.13 -35.81 -11.94
N ILE A 290 8.42 -36.24 -10.91
CA ILE A 290 8.52 -37.59 -10.35
C ILE A 290 7.85 -38.61 -11.29
N LEU A 291 6.68 -38.28 -11.86
CA LEU A 291 6.00 -39.13 -12.83
C LEU A 291 6.83 -39.38 -14.10
N VAL A 292 7.64 -38.39 -14.52
CA VAL A 292 8.58 -38.52 -15.65
C VAL A 292 9.82 -39.34 -15.27
N SER A 293 10.32 -39.18 -14.04
CA SER A 293 11.53 -39.88 -13.57
C SER A 293 11.29 -41.38 -13.32
N TYR A 294 10.04 -41.79 -13.09
CA TYR A 294 9.63 -43.17 -12.88
C TYR A 294 8.49 -43.55 -13.85
N PRO A 295 8.82 -43.84 -15.12
CA PRO A 295 7.86 -44.11 -16.19
C PRO A 295 6.95 -45.31 -15.92
#